data_AF-A0A0S2TCQ7-F1
#
_entry.id   AF-A0A0S2TCQ7-F1
#
_cell.length_a   1.000
_cell.length_b   1.000
_cell.length_c   1.000
_cell.angle_alpha   90.00
_cell.angle_beta   90.00
_cell.angle_gamma   90.00
#
_symmetry.space_group_name_H-M   'P 1'
#
loop_
_entity.id
_entity.type
_entity.pdbx_description
1 polymer ?
#
loop_
_entity_poly.entity_id
_entity_poly.type
_entity_poly.pdbx_seq_one_letter_code
_entity_poly.pdbx_strand_id
1 'polypeptide(L)'
;MIEAENPNWRVIPDLATDASILEVINDAGEHYIPDVDMQTGRKALECYSSQGEDFNSVRGETWWRRTYQRGDWRIKIITRTVLTSSATDFYLRGAYR
;
A
#
# COMPACT_ATOMS: atom_id res chain seq x y z
N MET A 1 15.95 11.59 -11.45
CA MET A 1 14.59 11.26 -10.99
C MET A 1 13.67 11.43 -12.19
N ILE A 2 12.79 10.46 -12.45
CA ILE A 2 11.92 10.40 -13.65
C ILE A 2 10.50 10.81 -13.27
N GLU A 3 9.96 10.22 -12.21
CA GLU A 3 8.71 10.63 -11.55
C GLU A 3 9.05 10.98 -10.10
N ALA A 4 8.51 12.08 -9.59
CA ALA A 4 8.79 12.54 -8.24
C ALA A 4 8.06 11.70 -7.19
N GLU A 5 8.63 11.64 -5.99
CA GLU A 5 7.97 11.04 -4.84
C GLU A 5 6.72 11.85 -4.46
N ASN A 6 5.65 11.16 -4.11
CA ASN A 6 4.40 11.78 -3.67
C ASN A 6 3.78 11.01 -2.49
N PRO A 7 4.45 10.98 -1.34
CA PRO A 7 3.94 10.29 -0.17
C PRO A 7 2.86 11.11 0.55
N ASN A 8 1.90 10.43 1.15
CA ASN A 8 0.86 11.07 1.96
C ASN A 8 0.38 10.13 3.07
N TRP A 9 0.04 10.68 4.22
CA TRP A 9 -0.58 9.96 5.33
C TRP A 9 -1.75 10.80 5.86
N ARG A 10 -2.93 10.20 5.90
CA ARG A 10 -4.15 10.87 6.37
C ARG A 10 -4.91 9.98 7.33
N VAL A 11 -5.24 10.52 8.49
CA VAL A 11 -6.19 9.90 9.42
C VAL A 11 -7.53 10.61 9.30
N ILE A 12 -8.61 9.84 9.17
CA ILE A 12 -9.98 10.30 9.04
C ILE A 12 -10.79 9.70 10.19
N PRO A 13 -11.05 10.46 11.27
CA PRO A 13 -11.91 10.03 12.35
C PRO A 13 -13.39 10.24 12.00
N ASP A 14 -14.23 9.27 12.35
CA ASP A 14 -15.69 9.41 12.42
C ASP A 14 -16.12 9.34 13.89
N LEU A 15 -16.47 10.52 14.43
CA LEU A 15 -16.85 10.67 15.82
C LEU A 15 -18.25 10.13 16.14
N ALA A 16 -19.10 9.93 15.14
CA ALA A 16 -20.44 9.39 15.35
C ALA A 16 -20.41 7.87 15.55
N THR A 17 -19.47 7.20 14.89
CA THR A 17 -19.32 5.73 14.95
C THR A 17 -18.12 5.27 15.77
N ASP A 18 -17.29 6.20 16.24
CA ASP A 18 -15.98 5.93 16.86
C ASP A 18 -15.05 5.13 15.91
N ALA A 19 -15.21 5.35 14.61
CA ALA A 19 -14.37 4.73 13.59
C ALA A 19 -13.19 5.62 13.23
N SER A 20 -12.09 5.01 12.78
CA SER A 20 -10.93 5.73 12.26
C SER A 20 -10.40 5.02 11.03
N ILE A 21 -10.04 5.79 10.01
CA ILE A 21 -9.41 5.31 8.79
C ILE A 21 -8.04 5.97 8.64
N LEU A 22 -7.00 5.17 8.47
CA LEU A 22 -5.67 5.61 8.03
C LEU A 22 -5.50 5.28 6.55
N GLU A 23 -5.31 6.31 5.74
CA GLU A 23 -4.91 6.18 4.34
C GLU A 23 -3.43 6.52 4.19
N VAL A 24 -2.70 5.65 3.50
CA VAL A 24 -1.27 5.80 3.21
C VAL A 24 -1.04 5.73 1.71
N ILE A 25 -0.35 6.73 1.19
CA ILE A 25 0.26 6.72 -0.14
C ILE A 25 1.77 6.68 0.09
N ASN A 26 2.42 5.59 -0.28
CA ASN A 26 3.87 5.47 -0.29
C ASN A 26 4.31 5.40 -1.76
N ASP A 27 4.48 6.56 -2.38
CA ASP A 27 4.90 6.68 -3.77
C ASP A 27 6.32 7.20 -3.83
N ALA A 28 7.26 6.32 -4.16
CA ALA A 28 8.66 6.65 -4.35
C ALA A 28 8.95 7.17 -5.77
N GLY A 29 7.90 7.40 -6.57
CA GLY A 29 8.01 7.79 -7.95
C GLY A 29 8.81 6.76 -8.76
N GLU A 30 9.57 7.27 -9.73
CA GLU A 30 10.44 6.47 -10.59
C GLU A 30 11.82 7.11 -10.68
N HIS A 31 12.85 6.29 -10.57
CA HIS A 31 14.23 6.75 -10.66
C HIS A 31 15.09 5.76 -11.44
N TYR A 32 16.23 6.27 -11.92
CA TYR A 32 17.20 5.51 -12.69
C TYR A 32 18.45 5.26 -11.84
N ILE A 33 18.95 4.04 -11.87
CA ILE A 33 20.15 3.57 -11.19
C ILE A 33 21.22 3.34 -12.27
N PRO A 34 22.19 4.25 -12.45
CA PRO A 34 23.16 4.19 -13.54
C PRO A 34 24.05 2.95 -13.52
N ASP A 35 24.49 2.52 -12.34
CA ASP A 35 25.45 1.41 -12.16
C ASP A 35 24.97 0.07 -12.74
N VAL A 36 23.65 -0.09 -12.89
CA VAL A 36 23.01 -1.31 -13.40
C VAL A 36 22.06 -1.05 -14.58
N ASP A 37 22.08 0.17 -15.11
CA ASP A 37 21.19 0.63 -16.19
C ASP A 37 19.70 0.31 -15.93
N MET A 38 19.21 0.62 -14.72
CA MET A 38 17.86 0.20 -14.29
C MET A 38 16.97 1.39 -13.96
N GLN A 39 15.83 1.50 -14.61
CA GLN A 39 14.71 2.31 -14.13
C GLN A 39 13.84 1.47 -13.19
N THR A 40 13.50 2.01 -12.03
CA THR A 40 12.69 1.34 -11.01
C THR A 40 11.68 2.29 -10.41
N GLY A 41 10.51 1.75 -10.05
CA GLY A 41 9.44 2.50 -9.40
C GLY A 41 8.73 1.67 -8.34
N ARG A 42 8.20 2.36 -7.32
CA ARG A 42 7.46 1.73 -6.22
C ARG A 42 6.33 2.63 -5.76
N LYS A 43 5.12 2.07 -5.72
CA LYS A 43 3.94 2.72 -5.15
C LYS A 43 3.17 1.75 -4.28
N ALA A 44 2.77 2.20 -3.10
CA ALA A 44 1.79 1.53 -2.26
C ALA A 44 0.62 2.47 -1.99
N LEU A 45 -0.58 1.89 -2.00
CA LEU A 45 -1.80 2.50 -1.50
C LEU A 45 -2.32 1.59 -0.40
N GLU A 46 -2.45 2.13 0.81
CA GLU A 46 -2.87 1.36 1.98
C GLU A 46 -4.02 2.06 2.68
N CYS A 47 -4.98 1.27 3.15
CA CYS A 47 -6.11 1.75 3.92
C CYS A 47 -6.30 0.83 5.12
N TYR A 48 -6.28 1.39 6.32
CA TYR A 48 -6.50 0.66 7.56
C TYR A 48 -7.66 1.28 8.30
N SER A 49 -8.56 0.46 8.84
CA SER A 49 -9.72 0.92 9.59
C SER A 49 -9.93 0.13 10.87
N SER A 50 -10.46 0.80 11.88
CA SER A 50 -10.91 0.22 13.15
C SER A 50 -12.07 1.02 13.73
N GLN A 51 -12.79 0.43 14.66
CA GLN A 51 -13.90 1.05 15.39
C GLN A 51 -13.73 0.83 16.90
N GLY A 52 -13.46 1.91 17.65
CA GLY A 52 -13.32 1.91 19.11
C GLY A 52 -12.53 0.71 19.65
N GLU A 53 -13.15 -0.02 20.59
CA GLU A 53 -12.63 -1.25 21.19
C GLU A 53 -13.13 -2.53 20.50
N ASP A 54 -13.82 -2.45 19.35
CA ASP A 54 -14.25 -3.64 18.60
C ASP A 54 -13.07 -4.23 17.83
N PHE A 55 -12.40 -5.20 18.45
CA PHE A 55 -11.28 -5.92 17.84
C PHE A 55 -11.63 -6.70 16.58
N ASN A 56 -12.91 -6.94 16.27
CA ASN A 56 -13.34 -7.59 15.01
C ASN A 56 -13.46 -6.60 13.84
N SER A 57 -13.45 -5.29 14.13
CA SER A 57 -13.60 -4.24 13.12
C SER A 57 -12.32 -3.96 12.34
N VAL A 58 -11.17 -4.45 12.81
CA VAL A 58 -9.87 -4.16 12.19
C VAL A 58 -9.82 -4.74 10.79
N ARG A 59 -9.57 -3.84 9.83
CA ARG A 59 -9.35 -4.18 8.43
C ARG A 59 -8.14 -3.42 7.92
N GLY A 60 -7.30 -4.10 7.13
CA GLY A 60 -6.22 -3.49 6.37
C GLY A 60 -6.32 -3.90 4.91
N GLU A 61 -6.14 -2.97 3.99
CA GLU A 61 -6.01 -3.26 2.58
C GLU A 61 -4.74 -2.60 2.06
N THR A 62 -3.92 -3.36 1.35
CA THR A 62 -2.75 -2.83 0.67
C THR A 62 -2.82 -3.19 -0.80
N TRP A 63 -2.43 -2.23 -1.63
CA TRP A 63 -2.18 -2.40 -3.04
C TRP A 63 -0.77 -1.91 -3.31
N TRP A 64 0.05 -2.75 -3.94
CA TRP A 64 1.43 -2.43 -4.25
C TRP A 64 1.67 -2.57 -5.74
N ARG A 65 2.47 -1.65 -6.28
CA ARG A 65 3.04 -1.70 -7.62
C ARG A 65 4.54 -1.55 -7.52
N ARG A 66 5.26 -2.48 -8.15
CA ARG A 66 6.69 -2.34 -8.46
C ARG A 66 6.91 -2.39 -9.96
N THR A 67 7.79 -1.53 -10.46
CA THR A 67 8.20 -1.49 -11.86
C THR A 67 9.71 -1.59 -11.97
N TYR A 68 10.17 -2.31 -12.98
CA TYR A 68 11.59 -2.43 -13.34
C TYR A 68 11.69 -2.35 -14.85
N GLN A 69 12.70 -1.62 -15.36
CA GLN A 69 12.97 -1.52 -16.79
C GLN A 69 14.48 -1.41 -17.03
N ARG A 70 14.97 -2.19 -18.00
CA ARG A 70 16.36 -2.16 -18.49
C ARG A 70 16.38 -2.54 -19.97
N GLY A 71 16.89 -1.65 -20.82
CA GLY A 71 16.77 -1.80 -22.28
C GLY A 71 15.31 -2.03 -22.70
N ASP A 72 15.08 -3.10 -23.45
CA ASP A 72 13.74 -3.49 -23.95
C ASP A 72 12.89 -4.26 -22.92
N TRP A 73 13.48 -4.68 -21.79
CA TRP A 73 12.77 -5.44 -20.78
C TRP A 73 12.04 -4.52 -19.80
N ARG A 74 10.77 -4.85 -19.52
CA ARG A 74 9.94 -4.16 -18.52
C ARG A 74 9.12 -5.16 -17.72
N ILE A 75 9.17 -5.03 -16.39
CA ILE A 75 8.31 -5.77 -15.47
C ILE A 75 7.41 -4.81 -14.69
N LYS A 76 6.19 -5.28 -14.44
CA LYS A 76 5.26 -4.70 -13.47
C LYS A 76 4.74 -5.82 -12.59
N ILE A 77 4.86 -5.64 -11.29
CA ILE A 77 4.33 -6.58 -10.30
C ILE A 77 3.27 -5.83 -9.51
N ILE A 78 2.07 -6.41 -9.42
CA ILE A 78 0.99 -5.88 -8.60
C ILE A 78 0.62 -6.91 -7.54
N THR A 79 0.61 -6.49 -6.28
CA THR A 79 0.09 -7.32 -5.18
C THR A 79 -1.03 -6.60 -4.46
N ARG A 80 -2.02 -7.36 -3.98
CA ARG A 80 -3.07 -6.88 -3.09
C ARG A 80 -3.15 -7.79 -1.89
N THR A 81 -3.17 -7.21 -0.70
CA THR A 81 -3.38 -7.95 0.54
C THR A 81 -4.55 -7.35 1.28
N VAL A 82 -5.44 -8.20 1.77
CA VAL A 82 -6.52 -7.82 2.68
C VAL A 82 -6.30 -8.53 4.01
N LEU A 83 -6.24 -7.75 5.08
CA LEU A 83 -6.27 -8.19 6.46
C LEU A 83 -7.66 -7.92 7.02
N THR A 84 -8.22 -8.90 7.72
CA THR A 84 -9.36 -8.72 8.62
C THR A 84 -9.05 -9.38 9.96
N SER A 85 -9.89 -9.15 10.95
CA SER A 85 -9.69 -9.62 12.32
C SER A 85 -10.91 -10.36 12.85
N SER A 86 -10.66 -11.13 13.90
CA SER A 86 -11.63 -11.56 14.89
C SER A 86 -11.08 -11.20 16.27
N ALA A 87 -11.81 -11.54 17.33
CA ALA A 87 -11.38 -11.28 18.70
C ALA A 87 -10.01 -11.90 19.05
N THR A 88 -9.59 -12.97 18.37
CA THR A 88 -8.37 -13.73 18.70
C THR A 88 -7.36 -13.82 17.56
N ASP A 89 -7.80 -13.64 16.31
CA ASP A 89 -7.00 -13.96 15.13
C ASP A 89 -7.06 -12.88 14.06
N PHE A 90 -5.98 -12.76 13.29
CA PHE A 90 -5.93 -12.00 12.05
C PHE A 90 -5.95 -12.93 10.84
N TYR A 91 -6.74 -12.57 9.83
CA TYR A 91 -6.87 -13.30 8.59
C TYR A 91 -6.29 -12.50 7.44
N LEU A 92 -5.35 -13.09 6.71
CA LEU A 92 -4.68 -12.47 5.57
C LEU A 92 -5.09 -13.17 4.27
N ARG A 93 -5.45 -12.39 3.26
CA ARG A 93 -5.69 -12.87 1.89
C ARG A 93 -4.83 -12.08 0.93
N GLY A 94 -3.92 -12.77 0.25
CA GLY A 94 -3.05 -12.18 -0.76
C GLY A 94 -3.47 -12.58 -2.18
N ALA A 95 -3.31 -11.65 -3.12
CA ALA A 95 -3.38 -11.90 -4.55
C ALA A 95 -2.25 -11.15 -5.25
N TYR A 96 -1.75 -11.70 -6.35
CA TYR A 96 -0.74 -11.06 -7.19
C TYR A 96 -1.14 -11.16 -8.67
N ARG A 97 -0.69 -10.19 -9.47
CA ARG A 97 -0.82 -10.13 -10.93
C ARG A 97 0.44 -9.57 -11.56
#